data_AF-A0A357HWM6-F1
#
_entry.id   AF-A0A357HWM6-F1
#
_cell.length_a   1.000
_cell.length_b   1.000
_cell.length_c   1.000
_cell.angle_alpha   90.00
_cell.angle_beta   90.00
_cell.angle_gamma   90.00
#
_symmetry.space_group_name_H-M   'P 1'
#
loop_
_entity.id
_entity.type
_entity.pdbx_description
1 polymer ?
#
loop_
_entity_poly.entity_id
_entity_poly.type
_entity_poly.pdbx_seq_one_letter_code
_entity_poly.pdbx_strand_id
1 'polypeptide(L)'
;MICSMLKDFLQLCSIACAVPLLLWGEWPPSPVVDTGQNLCYDIGEPIRTPREGAAYFGQDAQYQGVQPSYRDNGDGTVTDLVTGLMWSQATDPNKLSLEEAKQVAKDMTLAGYDDWRAPNVKELYSLIDFRGVTGLMMRGGMSEVPATSIPYINTDYFEFRYGDVAQG
;
A
#
# COMPACT_ATOMS: atom_id res chain seq x y z
N MET A 1 -13.77 -5.51 2.91
CA MET A 1 -12.75 -4.43 2.97
C MET A 1 -11.52 -4.76 2.14
N ILE A 2 -10.77 -5.84 2.44
CA ILE A 2 -9.55 -6.24 1.70
C ILE A 2 -9.75 -6.39 0.17
N CYS A 3 -10.88 -6.97 -0.26
CA CYS A 3 -11.18 -7.18 -1.69
C CYS A 3 -11.54 -5.89 -2.46
N SER A 4 -11.92 -4.81 -1.77
CA SER A 4 -12.12 -3.49 -2.41
C SER A 4 -10.81 -2.74 -2.52
N MET A 5 -9.99 -2.76 -1.46
CA MET A 5 -8.65 -2.16 -1.48
C MET A 5 -7.77 -2.80 -2.56
N LEU A 6 -7.76 -4.13 -2.68
CA LEU A 6 -6.98 -4.78 -3.74
C LEU A 6 -7.39 -4.33 -5.14
N LYS A 7 -8.66 -3.96 -5.39
CA LYS A 7 -9.08 -3.47 -6.71
C LYS A 7 -8.56 -2.09 -7.04
N ASP A 8 -8.45 -1.22 -6.03
CA ASP A 8 -7.89 0.13 -6.19
C ASP A 8 -6.35 0.08 -6.27
N PHE A 9 -5.71 -0.91 -5.64
CA PHE A 9 -4.26 -1.11 -5.66
C PHE A 9 -3.75 -1.90 -6.89
N LEU A 10 -4.62 -2.56 -7.65
CA LEU A 10 -4.25 -3.30 -8.87
C LEU A 10 -3.74 -2.41 -10.01
N GLN A 11 -3.86 -1.09 -9.87
CA GLN A 11 -3.45 -0.11 -10.87
C GLN A 11 -2.00 0.37 -10.73
N LEU A 12 -1.31 -0.01 -9.64
CA LEU A 12 0.12 0.23 -9.48
C LEU A 12 0.89 -0.87 -10.22
N CYS A 13 1.74 -0.47 -11.16
CA CYS A 13 2.69 -1.37 -11.80
C CYS A 13 4.02 -1.31 -11.05
N SER A 14 4.75 -2.43 -10.99
CA SER A 14 6.11 -2.46 -10.44
C SER A 14 7.08 -3.13 -11.39
N ILE A 15 8.31 -2.64 -11.39
CA ILE A 15 9.44 -3.42 -11.85
C ILE A 15 9.96 -4.19 -10.65
N ALA A 16 9.97 -5.51 -10.77
CA ALA A 16 10.82 -6.30 -9.91
C ALA A 16 12.23 -6.30 -10.46
N CYS A 17 12.89 -5.14 -10.35
CA CYS A 17 14.28 -5.04 -10.70
C CYS A 17 15.00 -5.59 -9.48
N ALA A 18 15.41 -6.85 -9.55
CA ALA A 18 16.51 -7.32 -8.74
C ALA A 18 17.70 -6.44 -9.12
N VAL A 19 17.87 -5.29 -8.44
CA VAL A 19 19.13 -4.56 -8.52
C VAL A 19 20.19 -5.61 -8.22
N PRO A 20 21.16 -5.85 -9.13
CA PRO A 20 22.18 -6.83 -8.90
C PRO A 20 23.12 -6.27 -7.84
N LEU A 21 22.72 -6.38 -6.58
CA LEU A 21 23.67 -6.42 -5.48
C LEU A 21 24.36 -7.77 -5.63
N LEU A 22 25.49 -7.73 -6.34
CA LEU A 22 26.63 -8.58 -6.08
C LEU A 22 26.69 -8.82 -4.57
N LEU A 23 26.27 -10.00 -4.14
CA LEU A 23 26.76 -10.83 -3.04
C LEU A 23 25.67 -11.88 -2.75
N TRP A 24 26.10 -13.13 -2.78
CA TRP A 24 25.24 -14.30 -2.67
C TRP A 24 24.49 -14.30 -1.34
N GLY A 25 23.17 -14.30 -1.41
CA GLY A 25 22.27 -14.56 -0.29
C GLY A 25 20.90 -14.85 -0.86
N GLU A 26 20.32 -16.00 -0.51
CA GLU A 26 18.95 -16.37 -0.88
C GLU A 26 18.01 -15.20 -0.58
N TRP A 27 17.17 -14.82 -1.54
CA TRP A 27 16.18 -13.76 -1.35
C TRP A 27 15.36 -14.11 -0.12
N PRO A 28 15.32 -13.27 0.94
CA PRO A 28 14.47 -13.59 2.07
C PRO A 28 13.02 -13.66 1.59
N PRO A 29 12.17 -14.50 2.22
CA PRO A 29 10.73 -14.47 1.96
C PRO A 29 10.26 -13.01 2.05
N SER A 30 9.42 -12.56 1.09
CA SER A 30 8.94 -11.18 0.99
C SER A 30 8.78 -10.55 2.37
N PRO A 31 9.63 -9.57 2.75
CA PRO A 31 9.66 -9.06 4.10
C PRO A 31 8.27 -8.52 4.46
N VAL A 32 7.80 -8.89 5.64
CA VAL A 32 6.50 -8.42 6.14
C VAL A 32 6.69 -7.01 6.66
N VAL A 33 6.17 -6.04 5.93
CA VAL A 33 6.14 -4.63 6.34
C VAL A 33 5.17 -4.48 7.52
N ASP A 34 5.58 -3.67 8.48
CA ASP A 34 4.77 -3.29 9.63
C ASP A 34 3.47 -2.63 9.17
N THR A 35 2.36 -2.89 9.87
CA THR A 35 1.06 -2.38 9.42
C THR A 35 0.92 -0.86 9.61
N GLY A 36 1.79 -0.25 10.43
CA GLY A 36 1.73 1.15 10.83
C GLY A 36 0.75 1.43 11.96
N GLN A 37 -0.05 0.45 12.41
CA GLN A 37 -0.94 0.64 13.55
C GLN A 37 -0.14 1.01 14.80
N ASN A 38 -0.45 2.16 15.39
CA ASN A 38 0.30 2.74 16.50
C ASN A 38 -0.57 3.05 17.74
N LEU A 39 -1.84 2.66 17.71
CA LEU A 39 -2.79 2.79 18.82
C LEU A 39 -3.24 1.41 19.31
N CYS A 40 -3.32 1.24 20.61
CA CYS A 40 -3.99 0.10 21.23
C CYS A 40 -5.44 0.49 21.53
N TYR A 41 -6.34 -0.49 21.53
CA TYR A 41 -7.76 -0.30 21.82
C TYR A 41 -8.24 -1.24 22.94
N ASP A 42 -9.28 -0.81 23.67
CA ASP A 42 -10.10 -1.71 24.47
C ASP A 42 -11.29 -2.24 23.63
N ILE A 43 -12.46 -2.41 24.24
CA ILE A 43 -13.68 -2.82 23.53
C ILE A 43 -14.24 -1.77 22.57
N GLY A 44 -13.76 -0.53 22.58
CA GLY A 44 -14.27 0.50 21.68
C GLY A 44 -13.46 1.79 21.58
N GLU A 45 -12.51 2.05 22.48
CA GLU A 45 -11.79 3.32 22.53
C GLU A 45 -10.26 3.12 22.49
N PRO A 46 -9.50 4.09 21.94
CA PRO A 46 -8.05 4.09 22.04
C PRO A 46 -7.59 4.15 23.50
N ILE A 47 -6.62 3.31 23.86
CA ILE A 47 -6.01 3.25 25.17
C ILE A 47 -4.49 3.45 25.09
N ARG A 48 -3.88 3.77 26.24
CA ARG A 48 -2.42 3.69 26.37
C ARG A 48 -1.98 2.23 26.21
N THR A 49 -0.79 2.04 25.65
CA THR A 49 -0.15 0.73 25.47
C THR A 49 -0.21 -0.11 26.76
N PRO A 50 -0.92 -1.26 26.75
CA PRO A 50 -1.03 -2.13 27.91
C PRO A 50 0.33 -2.73 28.32
N ARG A 51 0.52 -2.95 29.62
CA ARG A 51 1.70 -3.68 30.13
C ARG A 51 1.55 -5.17 29.88
N GLU A 52 2.67 -5.89 29.83
CA GLU A 52 2.69 -7.35 29.71
C GLU A 52 1.82 -8.02 30.79
N GLY A 53 0.98 -8.96 30.37
CA GLY A 53 0.03 -9.66 31.23
C GLY A 53 -1.26 -8.91 31.58
N ALA A 54 -1.41 -7.64 31.18
CA ALA A 54 -2.66 -6.90 31.33
C ALA A 54 -3.70 -7.29 30.27
N ALA A 55 -4.97 -6.97 30.53
CA ALA A 55 -6.01 -7.06 29.51
C ALA A 55 -5.63 -6.22 28.28
N TYR A 56 -5.99 -6.71 27.09
CA TYR A 56 -5.71 -6.07 25.80
C TYR A 56 -4.22 -5.98 25.43
N PHE A 57 -3.31 -6.63 26.18
CA PHE A 57 -1.90 -6.79 25.79
C PHE A 57 -1.74 -7.70 24.57
N GLY A 58 -0.76 -7.40 23.72
CA GLY A 58 -0.39 -8.18 22.54
C GLY A 58 -1.00 -7.65 21.23
N GLN A 59 -1.48 -6.40 21.21
CA GLN A 59 -1.95 -5.76 19.98
C GLN A 59 -0.79 -5.36 19.07
N ASP A 60 -1.08 -5.21 17.77
CA ASP A 60 -0.09 -4.89 16.74
C ASP A 60 0.74 -3.64 17.08
N ALA A 61 0.07 -2.58 17.57
CA ALA A 61 0.69 -1.33 17.99
C ALA A 61 1.72 -1.44 19.14
N GLN A 62 1.85 -2.60 19.77
CA GLN A 62 2.85 -2.86 20.81
C GLN A 62 4.15 -3.45 20.26
N TYR A 63 4.15 -3.87 19.00
CA TYR A 63 5.30 -4.47 18.33
C TYR A 63 5.79 -3.51 17.25
N GLN A 64 7.11 -3.46 17.09
CA GLN A 64 7.73 -2.71 15.99
C GLN A 64 8.26 -3.73 14.98
N GLY A 65 7.60 -3.82 13.83
CA GLY A 65 8.05 -4.54 12.67
C GLY A 65 8.96 -3.70 11.77
N VAL A 66 9.16 -4.18 10.55
CA VAL A 66 9.93 -3.45 9.53
C VAL A 66 9.09 -2.29 9.00
N GLN A 67 9.45 -1.07 9.38
CA GLN A 67 8.72 0.12 8.97
C GLN A 67 8.83 0.35 7.45
N PRO A 68 7.75 0.80 6.78
CA PRO A 68 7.80 1.13 5.37
C PRO A 68 8.84 2.23 5.12
N SER A 69 9.60 2.09 4.04
CA SER A 69 10.66 3.03 3.69
C SER A 69 10.72 3.19 2.18
N TYR A 70 10.54 4.42 1.71
CA TYR A 70 10.42 4.74 0.29
C TYR A 70 11.43 5.82 -0.10
N ARG A 71 11.83 5.80 -1.37
CA ARG A 71 12.59 6.86 -2.01
C ARG A 71 11.91 7.23 -3.32
N ASP A 72 11.50 8.49 -3.44
CA ASP A 72 11.13 9.08 -4.73
C ASP A 72 12.40 9.25 -5.58
N ASN A 73 12.38 8.72 -6.80
CA ASN A 73 13.52 8.80 -7.72
C ASN A 73 13.46 10.07 -8.61
N GLY A 74 12.38 10.85 -8.57
CA GLY A 74 12.21 12.09 -9.32
C GLY A 74 11.91 11.91 -10.81
N ASP A 75 11.59 10.69 -11.22
CA ASP A 75 11.33 10.29 -12.62
C ASP A 75 9.96 9.62 -12.81
N GLY A 76 9.07 9.77 -11.81
CA GLY A 76 7.77 9.10 -11.77
C GLY A 76 7.80 7.69 -11.18
N THR A 77 8.93 7.28 -10.58
CA THR A 77 9.06 6.00 -9.88
C THR A 77 9.43 6.17 -8.40
N VAL A 78 9.04 5.18 -7.60
CA VAL A 78 9.35 5.09 -6.16
C VAL A 78 10.06 3.77 -5.88
N THR A 79 11.22 3.82 -5.23
CA THR A 79 11.89 2.62 -4.72
C THR A 79 11.38 2.30 -3.31
N ASP A 80 10.88 1.09 -3.11
CA ASP A 80 10.62 0.49 -1.79
C ASP A 80 11.94 -0.09 -1.25
N LEU A 81 12.47 0.55 -0.21
CA LEU A 81 13.76 0.19 0.39
C LEU A 81 13.67 -1.05 1.30
N VAL A 82 12.45 -1.53 1.61
CA VAL A 82 12.22 -2.76 2.37
C VAL A 82 12.21 -3.97 1.45
N THR A 83 11.45 -3.90 0.35
CA THR A 83 11.32 -5.02 -0.60
C THR A 83 12.37 -5.01 -1.71
N GLY A 84 12.99 -3.85 -1.97
CA GLY A 84 13.88 -3.62 -3.10
C GLY A 84 13.14 -3.42 -4.43
N LEU A 85 11.81 -3.41 -4.44
CA LEU A 85 11.00 -3.21 -5.64
C LEU A 85 10.93 -1.74 -6.03
N MET A 86 10.72 -1.49 -7.33
CA MET A 86 10.45 -0.17 -7.85
C MET A 86 9.01 -0.11 -8.36
N TRP A 87 8.31 0.97 -8.02
CA TRP A 87 6.90 1.15 -8.26
C TRP A 87 6.67 2.36 -9.16
N SER A 88 5.61 2.33 -9.98
CA SER A 88 5.09 3.55 -10.60
C SER A 88 4.50 4.45 -9.50
N GLN A 89 4.81 5.74 -9.55
CA GLN A 89 4.25 6.72 -8.60
C GLN A 89 2.75 6.94 -8.84
N ALA A 90 2.35 6.95 -10.12
CA ALA A 90 0.96 7.11 -10.54
C ALA A 90 0.25 5.77 -10.75
N THR A 91 -1.07 5.78 -10.54
CA THR A 91 -2.01 4.71 -10.90
C THR A 91 -2.66 5.02 -12.25
N ASP A 92 -3.04 3.97 -13.01
CA ASP A 92 -3.88 4.16 -14.20
C ASP A 92 -5.24 4.79 -13.81
N PRO A 93 -5.69 5.87 -14.48
CA PRO A 93 -6.97 6.51 -14.18
C PRO A 93 -8.19 5.63 -14.50
N ASN A 94 -8.02 4.57 -15.30
CA ASN A 94 -9.10 3.66 -15.69
C ASN A 94 -9.13 2.44 -14.78
N LYS A 95 -10.33 1.95 -14.46
CA LYS A 95 -10.49 0.66 -13.78
C LYS A 95 -10.06 -0.46 -14.73
N LEU A 96 -8.91 -1.08 -14.44
CA LEU A 96 -8.37 -2.18 -15.24
C LEU A 96 -8.71 -3.54 -14.58
N SER A 97 -9.00 -4.53 -15.42
CA SER A 97 -8.90 -5.93 -15.01
C SER A 97 -7.43 -6.33 -14.80
N LEU A 98 -7.19 -7.44 -14.10
CA LEU A 98 -5.83 -7.94 -13.88
C LEU A 98 -5.08 -8.23 -15.20
N GLU A 99 -5.77 -8.74 -16.22
CA GLU A 99 -5.14 -9.04 -17.50
C GLU A 99 -4.80 -7.76 -18.29
N GLU A 100 -5.65 -6.74 -18.21
CA GLU A 100 -5.35 -5.42 -18.77
C GLU A 100 -4.18 -4.75 -18.04
N ALA A 101 -4.15 -4.79 -16.71
CA ALA A 101 -3.04 -4.25 -15.92
C ALA A 101 -1.70 -4.94 -16.25
N LYS A 102 -1.71 -6.27 -16.42
CA LYS A 102 -0.53 -7.02 -16.89
C LYS A 102 -0.07 -6.57 -18.28
N GLN A 103 -1.01 -6.27 -19.18
CA GLN A 103 -0.67 -5.82 -20.53
C GLN A 103 -0.11 -4.39 -20.51
N VAL A 104 -0.77 -3.47 -19.78
CA VAL A 104 -0.29 -2.10 -19.57
C VAL A 104 1.13 -2.11 -18.99
N ALA A 105 1.39 -2.96 -18.00
CA ALA A 105 2.73 -3.10 -17.44
C ALA A 105 3.75 -3.59 -18.48
N LYS A 106 3.44 -4.61 -19.27
CA LYS A 106 4.36 -5.12 -20.31
C LYS A 106 4.73 -4.09 -21.38
N ASP A 107 3.81 -3.20 -21.70
CA ASP A 107 4.01 -2.18 -22.73
C ASP A 107 4.60 -0.87 -22.15
N MET A 108 4.81 -0.81 -20.82
CA MET A 108 5.29 0.38 -20.11
C MET A 108 6.80 0.57 -20.31
N THR A 109 7.19 1.82 -20.56
CA THR A 109 8.60 2.24 -20.72
C THR A 109 9.00 3.35 -19.74
N LEU A 110 8.28 3.43 -18.61
CA LEU A 110 8.43 4.49 -17.61
C LEU A 110 9.86 4.51 -17.05
N ALA A 111 10.41 5.73 -16.88
CA ALA A 111 11.78 5.98 -16.45
C ALA A 111 12.86 5.27 -17.31
N GLY A 112 12.53 4.88 -18.55
CA GLY A 112 13.45 4.21 -19.47
C GLY A 112 13.61 2.70 -19.23
N TYR A 113 12.76 2.10 -18.40
CA TYR A 113 12.76 0.66 -18.13
C TYR A 113 11.60 -0.04 -18.85
N ASP A 114 11.81 -1.26 -19.33
CA ASP A 114 10.86 -2.07 -20.11
C ASP A 114 10.51 -3.42 -19.45
N ASP A 115 10.91 -3.63 -18.20
CA ASP A 115 10.71 -4.85 -17.40
C ASP A 115 9.57 -4.71 -16.35
N TRP A 116 8.64 -3.79 -16.59
CA TRP A 116 7.45 -3.57 -15.79
C TRP A 116 6.49 -4.77 -15.79
N ARG A 117 5.92 -5.06 -14.62
CA ARG A 117 4.90 -6.09 -14.44
C ARG A 117 3.82 -5.69 -13.44
N ALA A 118 2.71 -6.42 -13.47
CA ALA A 118 1.75 -6.36 -12.39
C ALA A 118 2.36 -6.96 -11.10
N PRO A 119 2.14 -6.33 -9.93
CA PRO A 119 2.55 -6.87 -8.64
C PRO A 119 1.73 -8.11 -8.25
N ASN A 120 2.30 -8.96 -7.41
CA ASN A 120 1.54 -10.02 -6.75
C ASN A 120 0.90 -9.49 -5.46
N VAL A 121 0.00 -10.28 -4.86
CA VAL A 121 -0.73 -9.89 -3.64
C VAL A 121 0.22 -9.54 -2.49
N LYS A 122 1.29 -10.29 -2.24
CA LYS A 122 2.21 -10.01 -1.11
C LYS A 122 2.97 -8.69 -1.30
N GLU A 123 3.32 -8.37 -2.54
CA GLU A 123 3.98 -7.11 -2.88
C GLU A 123 3.01 -5.93 -2.72
N LEU A 124 1.75 -6.08 -3.13
CA LEU A 124 0.74 -5.05 -2.85
C LEU A 124 0.56 -4.82 -1.35
N TYR A 125 0.60 -5.88 -0.54
CA TYR A 125 0.49 -5.76 0.91
C TYR A 125 1.66 -4.96 1.54
N SER A 126 2.84 -4.92 0.92
CA SER A 126 3.96 -4.14 1.45
C SER A 126 3.74 -2.63 1.36
N LEU A 127 2.80 -2.19 0.50
CA LEU A 127 2.44 -0.79 0.32
C LEU A 127 1.30 -0.29 1.23
N ILE A 128 0.57 -1.21 1.87
CA ILE A 128 -0.65 -0.86 2.60
C ILE A 128 -0.29 -0.20 3.94
N ASP A 129 -0.80 1.00 4.15
CA ASP A 129 -0.85 1.68 5.45
C ASP A 129 -2.20 1.36 6.13
N PHE A 130 -2.16 0.50 7.16
CA PHE A 130 -3.37 0.05 7.85
C PHE A 130 -3.96 1.09 8.81
N ARG A 131 -3.37 2.29 8.89
CA ARG A 131 -3.99 3.44 9.58
C ARG A 131 -5.04 4.14 8.72
N GLY A 132 -5.14 3.81 7.43
CA GLY A 132 -6.16 4.36 6.54
C GLY A 132 -7.58 4.13 7.08
N VAL A 133 -8.48 5.03 6.74
CA VAL A 133 -9.89 4.95 7.10
C VAL A 133 -10.75 5.39 5.93
N THR A 134 -11.84 4.67 5.66
CA THR A 134 -12.80 5.05 4.59
C THR A 134 -13.74 6.19 5.02
N GLY A 135 -13.52 6.74 6.23
CA GLY A 135 -14.31 7.81 6.81
C GLY A 135 -15.63 7.33 7.43
N LEU A 136 -16.17 8.14 8.34
CA LEU A 136 -17.47 7.90 8.96
C LEU A 136 -18.58 8.47 8.08
N MET A 137 -19.57 7.63 7.77
CA MET A 137 -20.78 8.04 7.08
C MET A 137 -21.61 8.96 8.00
N MET A 138 -21.44 10.27 7.86
CA MET A 138 -22.45 11.20 8.35
C MET A 138 -23.71 11.01 7.49
N ARG A 139 -24.88 10.84 8.12
CA ARG A 139 -26.21 10.63 7.50
C ARG A 139 -26.34 11.20 6.08
N GLY A 140 -26.54 10.35 5.06
CA GLY A 140 -26.85 10.84 3.71
C GLY A 140 -26.61 9.88 2.53
N GLY A 141 -25.81 8.83 2.71
CA GLY A 141 -25.39 7.95 1.61
C GLY A 141 -24.07 8.41 0.98
N MET A 142 -23.51 7.58 0.10
CA MET A 142 -22.17 7.78 -0.50
C MET A 142 -22.25 8.73 -1.71
N SER A 143 -22.64 9.99 -1.49
CA SER A 143 -22.69 11.01 -2.55
C SER A 143 -21.38 11.81 -2.67
N GLU A 144 -20.46 11.63 -1.73
CA GLU A 144 -19.12 12.22 -1.71
C GLU A 144 -18.18 11.36 -0.86
N VAL A 145 -16.87 11.52 -1.08
CA VAL A 145 -15.86 10.90 -0.21
C VAL A 145 -15.90 11.63 1.14
N PRO A 146 -16.08 10.93 2.27
CA PRO A 146 -16.12 11.60 3.57
C PRO A 146 -14.84 12.38 3.85
N ALA A 147 -14.97 13.58 4.42
CA ALA A 147 -13.82 14.41 4.82
C ALA A 147 -12.91 13.75 5.88
N THR A 148 -13.40 12.70 6.54
CA THR A 148 -12.65 11.90 7.52
C THR A 148 -11.90 10.74 6.89
N SER A 149 -11.89 10.61 5.56
CA SER A 149 -11.21 9.52 4.87
C SER A 149 -9.70 9.76 4.81
N ILE A 150 -8.93 8.72 5.13
CA ILE A 150 -7.47 8.70 5.06
C ILE A 150 -7.09 7.54 4.12
N PRO A 151 -6.29 7.78 3.06
CA PRO A 151 -5.85 6.73 2.15
C PRO A 151 -5.08 5.63 2.89
N TYR A 152 -5.19 4.39 2.38
CA TYR A 152 -4.44 3.23 2.89
C TYR A 152 -3.06 3.09 2.23
N ILE A 153 -2.51 4.18 1.68
CA ILE A 153 -1.20 4.22 1.02
C ILE A 153 -0.51 5.53 1.41
N ASN A 154 0.82 5.51 1.45
CA ASN A 154 1.59 6.72 1.75
C ASN A 154 1.54 7.71 0.58
N THR A 155 0.71 8.75 0.72
CA THR A 155 0.52 9.78 -0.32
C THR A 155 1.65 10.80 -0.42
N ASP A 156 2.67 10.73 0.44
CA ASP A 156 3.89 11.52 0.24
C ASP A 156 4.74 10.95 -0.90
N TYR A 157 4.52 9.68 -1.26
CA TYR A 157 5.27 8.99 -2.32
C TYR A 157 4.39 8.55 -3.48
N PHE A 158 3.15 8.12 -3.22
CA PHE A 158 2.26 7.57 -4.25
C PHE A 158 1.09 8.51 -4.55
N GLU A 159 0.77 8.67 -5.83
CA GLU A 159 -0.47 9.33 -6.21
C GLU A 159 -1.66 8.45 -5.83
N PHE A 160 -2.68 9.07 -5.25
CA PHE A 160 -3.90 8.38 -4.86
C PHE A 160 -5.11 9.21 -5.23
N ARG A 161 -6.15 8.55 -5.74
CA ARG A 161 -7.46 9.15 -6.01
C ARG A 161 -8.53 8.21 -5.50
N TYR A 162 -9.51 8.77 -4.81
CA TYR A 162 -10.73 8.04 -4.52
C TYR A 162 -11.54 7.83 -5.81
N GLY A 163 -12.26 6.72 -5.90
CA GLY A 163 -13.15 6.46 -7.02
C GLY A 163 -14.28 7.49 -7.14
N ASP A 164 -14.72 7.75 -8.36
CA ASP A 164 -15.87 8.62 -8.62
C ASP A 164 -17.17 7.96 -8.12
N VAL A 165 -17.77 8.57 -7.10
CA VAL A 165 -19.02 8.12 -6.47
C VAL A 165 -20.24 8.21 -7.40
N ALA A 166 -20.14 8.94 -8.52
CA ALA A 166 -21.19 9.04 -9.53
C ALA A 166 -21.14 7.92 -10.59
N GLN A 167 -20.05 7.14 -10.64
CA GLN A 167 -19.80 6.09 -11.64
C GLN A 167 -19.98 4.67 -11.07
N GLY A 168 -20.85 4.52 -10.07
CA GLY A 168 -21.14 3.28 -9.34
C GLY A 168 -22.15 2.37 -10.03
#